data_AF-A0AAX1Q7B7-F1
#
_entry.id   AF-A0AAX1Q7B7-F1
#
_cell.length_a   1.000
_cell.length_b   1.000
_cell.length_c   1.000
_cell.angle_alpha   90.00
_cell.angle_beta   90.00
_cell.angle_gamma   90.00
#
_symmetry.space_group_name_H-M   'P 1'
#
loop_
_entity.id
_entity.type
_entity.pdbx_description
1 polymer ?
#
loop_
_entity_poly.entity_id
_entity_poly.type
_entity_poly.pdbx_seq_one_letter_code
_entity_poly.pdbx_strand_id
1 'polypeptide(L)'
;MKKLISMRMASHIILAINTMALLMHVLILLTILPYDFVWGGRLKRQEDAIIFEMVSILIQIVFISIIAVKSGYLLKGKFKRTSNIGIWVIFGVMILNSIGNVVSHSFLETVVMTPVTILLALLVFRLAIEK
;
A
#
# COMPACT_ATOMS: atom_id res chain seq x y z
N MET A 1 -8.16 22.58 13.36
CA MET A 1 -8.60 22.16 12.02
C MET A 1 -9.68 21.10 12.17
N LYS A 2 -10.91 21.39 11.75
CA LYS A 2 -12.04 20.43 11.80
C LYS A 2 -11.60 19.14 11.08
N LYS A 3 -11.69 17.98 11.76
CA LYS A 3 -11.21 16.69 11.27
C LYS A 3 -12.03 16.26 10.05
N LEU A 4 -11.64 16.68 8.83
CA LEU A 4 -12.32 16.30 7.57
C LEU A 4 -12.39 14.78 7.38
N ILE A 5 -11.42 14.03 7.91
CA ILE A 5 -11.41 12.57 7.93
C ILE A 5 -11.11 12.11 9.37
N SER A 6 -12.00 11.29 9.93
CA SER A 6 -11.77 10.67 11.25
C SER A 6 -10.69 9.58 11.16
N MET A 7 -9.95 9.33 12.23
CA MET A 7 -8.90 8.30 12.25
C MET A 7 -9.44 6.91 11.86
N ARG A 8 -10.66 6.58 12.29
CA ARG A 8 -11.36 5.35 11.90
C ARG A 8 -11.65 5.31 10.41
N MET A 9 -12.15 6.42 9.84
CA MET A 9 -12.44 6.49 8.42
C MET A 9 -11.16 6.40 7.58
N ALA A 10 -10.10 7.12 7.96
CA ALA A 10 -8.79 6.99 7.32
C ALA A 10 -8.27 5.55 7.36
N SER A 11 -8.35 4.90 8.53
CA SER A 11 -7.93 3.50 8.69
C SER A 11 -8.69 2.55 7.77
N HIS A 12 -10.03 2.68 7.70
CA HIS A 12 -10.84 1.85 6.81
C HIS A 12 -10.50 2.09 5.33
N ILE A 13 -10.33 3.34 4.91
CA ILE A 13 -9.98 3.66 3.52
C ILE A 13 -8.61 3.08 3.17
N ILE A 14 -7.61 3.26 4.04
CA ILE A 14 -6.27 2.69 3.83
C ILE A 14 -6.36 1.17 3.72
N LEU A 15 -7.04 0.50 4.67
CA LEU A 15 -7.18 -0.96 4.67
C LEU A 15 -7.91 -1.47 3.42
N ALA A 16 -8.99 -0.78 3.00
CA ALA A 16 -9.75 -1.16 1.82
C ALA A 16 -8.90 -1.07 0.54
N ILE A 17 -8.18 0.04 0.34
CA ILE A 17 -7.31 0.23 -0.82
C ILE A 17 -6.16 -0.80 -0.81
N ASN A 18 -5.49 -1.00 0.34
CA ASN A 18 -4.39 -1.97 0.44
C ASN A 18 -4.87 -3.42 0.23
N THR A 19 -6.09 -3.74 0.65
CA THR A 19 -6.70 -5.06 0.39
C THR A 19 -7.03 -5.24 -1.09
N MET A 20 -7.56 -4.20 -1.74
CA MET A 20 -7.79 -4.23 -3.20
C MET A 20 -6.48 -4.39 -3.98
N ALA A 21 -5.42 -3.69 -3.57
CA ALA A 21 -4.09 -3.86 -4.15
C ALA A 21 -3.54 -5.28 -3.94
N LEU A 22 -3.72 -5.86 -2.74
CA LEU A 22 -3.36 -7.26 -2.49
C LEU A 22 -4.10 -8.23 -3.42
N LEU A 23 -5.40 -8.02 -3.63
CA LEU A 23 -6.19 -8.83 -4.56
C LEU A 23 -5.67 -8.68 -6.00
N MET A 24 -5.30 -7.47 -6.42
CA MET A 24 -4.70 -7.24 -7.73
C MET A 24 -3.41 -8.05 -7.91
N HIS A 25 -2.49 -8.04 -6.93
CA HIS A 25 -1.27 -8.86 -6.98
C HIS A 25 -1.57 -10.36 -7.08
N VAL A 26 -2.57 -10.85 -6.33
CA VAL A 26 -3.00 -12.25 -6.41
C VAL A 26 -3.58 -12.57 -7.80
N LEU A 27 -4.35 -11.68 -8.41
CA LEU A 27 -4.89 -11.88 -9.76
C LEU A 27 -3.79 -11.88 -10.83
N ILE A 28 -2.73 -11.08 -10.67
CA ILE A 28 -1.56 -11.13 -11.56
C ILE A 28 -0.83 -12.46 -11.40
N LEU A 29 -0.63 -12.93 -10.16
CA LEU A 29 -0.02 -14.24 -9.89
C LEU A 29 -0.82 -15.39 -10.52
N LEU A 30 -2.15 -15.30 -10.49
CA LEU A 30 -3.06 -16.26 -11.13
C LEU A 30 -3.15 -16.10 -12.66
N THR A 31 -2.38 -15.19 -13.25
CA THR A 31 -2.35 -14.90 -14.70
C THR A 31 -3.68 -14.39 -15.27
N ILE A 32 -4.60 -13.94 -14.40
CA ILE A 32 -5.88 -13.34 -14.79
C ILE A 32 -5.66 -11.89 -15.24
N LEU A 33 -4.71 -11.19 -14.61
CA LEU A 33 -4.28 -9.85 -15.00
C LEU A 33 -2.84 -9.90 -15.57
N PRO A 34 -2.51 -9.04 -16.55
CA PRO A 34 -1.18 -8.98 -17.13
C PRO A 34 -0.18 -8.40 -16.13
N TYR A 35 1.03 -8.99 -16.07
CA TYR A 35 2.09 -8.54 -15.16
C TYR A 35 2.73 -7.19 -15.58
N ASP A 36 2.45 -6.71 -16.80
CA ASP A 36 2.92 -5.39 -17.26
C ASP A 36 2.24 -4.22 -16.52
N PHE A 37 1.20 -4.50 -15.73
CA PHE A 37 0.52 -3.50 -14.91
C PHE A 37 1.31 -3.09 -13.66
N VAL A 38 2.35 -3.83 -13.30
CA VAL A 38 3.14 -3.63 -12.09
C VAL A 38 4.63 -3.53 -12.43
N TRP A 39 5.42 -3.04 -11.47
CA TRP A 39 6.88 -2.95 -11.58
C TRP A 39 7.36 -2.14 -12.78
N GLY A 40 6.66 -1.07 -13.11
CA GLY A 40 7.08 -0.17 -14.18
C GLY A 40 6.74 -0.64 -15.59
N GLY A 41 6.08 -1.79 -15.75
CA GLY A 41 5.97 -2.50 -17.04
C GLY A 41 7.33 -3.00 -17.56
N ARG A 42 8.30 -3.22 -16.67
CA ARG A 42 9.69 -3.56 -17.04
C ARG A 42 10.01 -5.06 -16.96
N LEU A 43 9.08 -5.86 -16.45
CA LEU A 43 9.26 -7.30 -16.32
C LEU A 43 9.21 -7.94 -17.70
N LYS A 44 10.24 -8.72 -18.06
CA LYS A 44 10.34 -9.35 -19.39
C LYS A 44 9.97 -10.83 -19.39
N ARG A 45 9.96 -11.47 -18.21
CA ARG A 45 9.72 -12.90 -18.06
C ARG A 45 8.69 -13.15 -16.98
N GLN A 46 7.80 -14.11 -17.25
CA GLN A 46 6.77 -14.57 -16.32
C GLN A 46 7.37 -15.04 -14.98
N GLU A 47 8.50 -15.74 -15.02
CA GLU A 47 9.18 -16.28 -13.83
C GLU A 47 9.65 -15.15 -12.90
N ASP A 48 10.20 -14.08 -13.47
CA ASP A 48 10.62 -12.91 -12.69
C ASP A 48 9.38 -12.25 -12.07
N ALA A 49 8.29 -12.09 -12.83
CA ALA A 49 7.05 -11.53 -12.33
C ALA A 49 6.51 -12.31 -11.12
N ILE A 50 6.55 -13.64 -11.11
CA ILE A 50 6.09 -14.45 -9.96
C ILE A 50 6.87 -14.10 -8.69
N ILE A 51 8.19 -13.98 -8.76
CA ILE A 51 9.03 -13.64 -7.59
C ILE A 51 8.68 -12.24 -7.08
N PHE A 52 8.60 -11.28 -7.98
CA PHE A 52 8.27 -9.90 -7.65
C PHE A 52 6.86 -9.76 -7.06
N GLU A 53 5.87 -10.48 -7.58
CA GLU A 53 4.51 -10.51 -7.04
C GLU A 53 4.45 -11.15 -5.66
N MET A 54 5.20 -12.22 -5.42
CA MET A 54 5.29 -12.83 -4.08
C MET A 54 5.87 -11.85 -3.04
N VAL A 55 6.89 -11.07 -3.43
CA VAL A 55 7.44 -10.00 -2.58
C VAL A 55 6.41 -8.90 -2.34
N SER A 56 5.70 -8.45 -3.38
CA SER A 56 4.63 -7.46 -3.26
C SER A 56 3.52 -7.92 -2.30
N ILE A 57 3.05 -9.16 -2.44
CA ILE A 57 2.04 -9.77 -1.56
C ILE A 57 2.51 -9.78 -0.10
N LEU A 58 3.76 -10.20 0.14
CA LEU A 58 4.33 -10.24 1.49
C LEU A 58 4.38 -8.83 2.12
N ILE A 59 4.90 -7.85 1.38
CA ILE A 59 4.96 -6.45 1.84
C ILE A 59 3.55 -5.93 2.13
N GLN A 60 2.59 -6.23 1.26
CA GLN A 60 1.23 -5.76 1.36
C GLN A 60 0.51 -6.34 2.60
N ILE A 61 0.74 -7.62 2.92
CA ILE A 61 0.25 -8.26 4.15
C ILE A 61 0.86 -7.61 5.39
N VAL A 62 2.17 -7.33 5.37
CA VAL A 62 2.85 -6.63 6.48
C VAL A 62 2.27 -5.24 6.68
N PHE A 63 2.00 -4.49 5.60
CA PHE A 63 1.41 -3.16 5.68
C PHE A 63 0.01 -3.20 6.30
N ILE A 64 -0.86 -4.07 5.78
CA ILE A 64 -2.21 -4.28 6.32
C ILE A 64 -2.15 -4.63 7.81
N SER A 65 -1.24 -5.51 8.21
CA SER A 65 -1.07 -5.93 9.60
C SER A 65 -0.67 -4.77 10.52
N ILE A 66 0.33 -3.97 10.12
CA ILE A 66 0.78 -2.80 10.89
C ILE A 66 -0.34 -1.77 11.03
N ILE A 67 -1.07 -1.49 9.94
CA ILE A 67 -2.19 -0.56 9.95
C ILE A 67 -3.31 -1.08 10.85
N ALA A 68 -3.68 -2.35 10.75
CA ALA A 68 -4.71 -2.96 11.59
C ALA A 68 -4.34 -2.95 13.09
N VAL A 69 -3.06 -3.11 13.44
CA VAL A 69 -2.58 -2.95 14.83
C VAL A 69 -2.69 -1.49 15.29
N LYS A 70 -2.22 -0.52 14.48
CA LYS A 70 -2.33 0.92 14.83
C LYS A 70 -3.79 1.35 14.99
N SER A 71 -4.69 0.83 14.17
CA SER A 71 -6.12 1.13 14.21
C SER A 71 -6.87 0.40 15.33
N GLY A 72 -6.20 -0.50 16.06
CA GLY A 72 -6.78 -1.25 17.17
C GLY A 72 -7.73 -2.39 16.75
N TYR A 73 -7.67 -2.84 15.50
CA TYR A 73 -8.39 -4.05 15.05
C TYR A 73 -7.65 -5.31 15.47
N LEU A 74 -6.32 -5.29 15.45
CA LEU A 74 -5.45 -6.36 15.92
C LEU A 74 -4.70 -5.94 17.18
N LEU A 75 -4.45 -6.90 18.08
CA LEU A 75 -3.61 -6.74 19.27
C LEU A 75 -3.96 -5.49 20.11
N LYS A 76 -5.26 -5.23 20.32
CA LYS A 76 -5.81 -4.06 21.02
C LYS A 76 -4.96 -3.62 22.21
N GLY A 77 -4.41 -2.41 22.13
CA GLY A 77 -3.63 -1.78 23.21
C GLY A 77 -2.15 -2.19 23.30
N LYS A 78 -1.70 -3.20 22.54
CA LYS A 78 -0.29 -3.63 22.49
C LYS A 78 0.45 -2.94 21.33
N PHE A 79 1.78 -2.86 21.43
CA PHE A 79 2.68 -2.39 20.36
C PHE A 79 2.47 -0.96 19.82
N LYS A 80 1.82 -0.05 20.56
CA LYS A 80 1.57 1.34 20.11
C LYS A 80 2.80 2.05 19.54
N ARG A 81 3.97 1.89 20.17
CA ARG A 81 5.22 2.52 19.72
C ARG A 81 5.74 1.88 18.42
N THR A 82 5.76 0.55 18.37
CA THR A 82 6.21 -0.21 17.19
C THR A 82 5.31 0.02 15.99
N SER A 83 3.99 0.01 16.18
CA SER A 83 3.03 0.28 15.10
C SER A 83 3.18 1.71 14.59
N ASN A 84 3.44 2.69 15.47
CA ASN A 84 3.67 4.07 15.04
C ASN A 84 4.92 4.22 14.16
N ILE A 85 6.02 3.56 14.54
CA ILE A 85 7.24 3.51 13.71
C ILE A 85 6.94 2.84 12.36
N GLY A 86 6.21 1.71 12.39
CA GLY A 86 5.78 1.01 11.18
C GLY A 86 4.96 1.89 10.23
N ILE A 87 4.03 2.69 10.76
CA ILE A 87 3.25 3.64 9.95
C ILE A 87 4.16 4.69 9.27
N TRP A 88 5.18 5.20 9.96
CA TRP A 88 6.16 6.11 9.35
C TRP A 88 6.98 5.44 8.24
N VAL A 89 7.36 4.17 8.43
CA VAL A 89 8.02 3.38 7.38
C VAL A 89 7.11 3.23 6.16
N ILE A 90 5.84 2.85 6.37
CA ILE A 90 4.84 2.73 5.30
C ILE A 90 4.68 4.06 4.57
N PHE A 91 4.64 5.18 5.29
CA PHE A 91 4.58 6.51 4.68
C PHE A 91 5.76 6.78 3.75
N GLY A 92 6.98 6.50 4.20
CA GLY A 92 8.19 6.63 3.36
C GLY A 92 8.12 5.74 2.12
N VAL A 93 7.66 4.49 2.26
CA VAL A 93 7.48 3.59 1.12
C VAL A 93 6.39 4.10 0.16
N MET A 94 5.29 4.67 0.65
CA MET A 94 4.25 5.24 -0.23
C MET A 94 4.75 6.46 -1.03
N ILE A 95 5.65 7.26 -0.47
CA ILE A 95 6.31 8.34 -1.22
C ILE A 95 7.19 7.75 -2.32
N LEU A 96 8.05 6.79 -1.99
CA LEU A 96 8.92 6.13 -2.97
C LEU A 96 8.10 5.43 -4.06
N ASN A 97 7.00 4.78 -3.70
CA ASN A 97 6.08 4.13 -4.63
C ASN A 97 5.43 5.15 -5.57
N SER A 98 4.99 6.30 -5.04
CA SER A 98 4.44 7.39 -5.87
C SER A 98 5.46 7.92 -6.87
N ILE A 99 6.73 8.08 -6.47
CA ILE A 99 7.81 8.45 -7.39
C ILE A 99 8.01 7.36 -8.45
N GLY A 100 8.02 6.09 -8.04
CA GLY A 100 8.11 4.94 -8.96
C GLY A 100 7.00 4.93 -10.01
N ASN A 101 5.75 5.16 -9.59
CA ASN A 101 4.58 5.20 -10.48
C ASN A 101 4.63 6.38 -11.46
N VAL A 102 5.12 7.55 -11.03
CA VAL A 102 5.30 8.71 -11.91
C VAL A 102 6.35 8.42 -12.99
N VAL A 103 7.41 7.68 -12.66
CA VAL A 103 8.51 7.35 -13.58
C VAL A 103 8.27 6.04 -14.36
N SER A 104 7.13 5.38 -14.11
CA SER A 104 6.75 4.13 -14.79
C SER A 104 6.45 4.34 -16.28
N HIS A 105 6.67 3.29 -17.08
CA HIS A 105 6.18 3.23 -18.47
C HIS A 105 4.75 2.68 -18.57
N SER A 106 4.20 2.16 -17.49
CA SER A 106 2.85 1.61 -17.42
C SER A 106 1.83 2.72 -17.26
N PHE A 107 0.92 2.84 -18.23
CA PHE A 107 -0.19 3.81 -18.20
C PHE A 107 -1.04 3.65 -16.91
N LEU A 108 -1.25 2.41 -16.48
CA LEU A 108 -2.05 2.10 -15.29
C LEU A 108 -1.36 2.63 -14.02
N GLU A 109 -0.04 2.45 -13.90
CA GLU A 109 0.72 2.97 -12.77
C GLU A 109 0.75 4.50 -12.76
N THR A 110 1.07 5.14 -13.88
CA THR A 110 1.22 6.59 -13.95
C THR A 110 -0.12 7.31 -13.74
N VAL A 111 -1.22 6.84 -14.35
CA VAL A 111 -2.50 7.57 -14.35
C VAL A 111 -3.41 7.17 -13.19
N VAL A 112 -3.43 5.89 -12.81
CA VAL A 112 -4.35 5.39 -11.77
C VAL A 112 -3.62 5.16 -10.45
N MET A 113 -2.47 4.49 -10.46
CA MET A 113 -1.79 4.17 -9.20
C MET A 113 -1.14 5.38 -8.56
N THR A 114 -0.56 6.32 -9.33
CA THR A 114 0.02 7.55 -8.79
C THR A 114 -0.94 8.34 -7.89
N PRO A 115 -2.16 8.74 -8.33
CA PRO A 115 -3.07 9.46 -7.45
C PRO A 115 -3.52 8.60 -6.26
N VAL A 116 -3.66 7.29 -6.44
CA VAL A 116 -4.00 6.35 -5.34
C VAL A 116 -2.88 6.31 -4.30
N THR A 117 -1.61 6.23 -4.71
CA THR A 117 -0.47 6.13 -3.78
C THR A 117 -0.17 7.46 -3.10
N ILE A 118 -0.41 8.58 -3.78
CA ILE A 118 -0.37 9.91 -3.16
C ILE A 118 -1.49 10.02 -2.10
N LEU A 119 -2.72 9.62 -2.42
CA LEU A 119 -3.82 9.60 -1.47
C LEU A 119 -3.49 8.71 -0.26
N LEU A 120 -2.95 7.51 -0.50
CA LEU A 120 -2.49 6.62 0.56
C LEU A 120 -1.40 7.27 1.42
N ALA A 121 -0.40 7.93 0.81
CA ALA A 121 0.64 8.63 1.55
C ALA A 121 0.05 9.69 2.49
N LEU A 122 -0.91 10.49 2.02
CA LEU A 122 -1.58 11.51 2.84
C LEU A 122 -2.40 10.88 3.99
N LEU A 123 -3.12 9.80 3.73
CA LEU A 123 -3.92 9.10 4.75
C LEU A 123 -3.03 8.42 5.80
N VAL A 124 -1.93 7.78 5.36
CA VAL A 124 -0.95 7.14 6.25
C VAL A 124 -0.24 8.21 7.09
N PHE A 125 0.14 9.35 6.50
CA PHE A 125 0.69 10.49 7.24
C PHE A 125 -0.27 10.99 8.32
N ARG A 126 -1.56 11.12 7.98
CA ARG A 126 -2.60 11.50 8.95
C ARG A 126 -2.69 10.52 10.12
N LEU A 127 -2.51 9.23 9.86
CA LEU A 127 -2.48 8.17 10.88
C LEU A 127 -1.18 8.20 11.72
N ALA A 128 -0.06 8.60 11.11
CA ALA A 128 1.26 8.69 11.74
C ALA A 128 1.36 9.80 12.80
N ILE A 129 0.71 10.93 12.54
CA ILE A 129 0.70 12.10 13.42
C ILE A 129 -0.31 12.00 14.58
N GLU A 130 -1.27 11.06 14.50
CA GLU A 130 -2.21 10.81 15.59
C GLU A 130 -1.54 9.96 16.69
N LYS A 131 -1.49 10.50 17.90
CA LYS A 131 -0.84 9.90 19.08
C LYS A 131 -1.65 8.73 19.64
#